data_AF-A0AAE1HBM1-F1
#
_entry.id   AF-A0AAE1HBM1-F1
#
_cell.length_a   1.000
_cell.length_b   1.000
_cell.length_c   1.000
_cell.angle_alpha   90.00
_cell.angle_beta   90.00
_cell.angle_gamma   90.00
#
_symmetry.space_group_name_H-M   'P 1'
#
loop_
_entity.id
_entity.type
_entity.pdbx_description
1 polymer ?
#
loop_
_entity_poly.entity_id
_entity_poly.type
_entity_poly.pdbx_seq_one_letter_code
_entity_poly.pdbx_strand_id
1 'polypeptide(L)'
;MADWTLKTRNDTKRGRPGLEFCDLSESGKRKRTAADRASKCTEELVFSAQMALRKSGQRDAADFSKARQCKETPDPQPHALPPTESHRFSDDEALALIDQADLTKEQYIYIRTCMLAHGVDVLPCYDYVRRAKERCYPQDSESITVTESQMGISVQREGLFRQICRFSKAQMPQTSRFFGNGEYNQKPDEELTEGTIILTAAVPLQIIAQPENGPPYLLYQTDRPGSPRNCRPLRLLFRKETKEVVKEIKEQTQSQIDSLIPVQVVLESGKEVTIRHKAVLSMIDGKINSILCDTGAQNCTVCLAKPSMS
;
A
#
# COMPACT_ATOMS: atom_id res chain seq x y z
N MET A 1 4.93 58.68 83.67
CA MET A 1 4.78 57.21 83.62
C MET A 1 4.14 56.88 82.29
N ALA A 2 4.90 56.31 81.34
CA ALA A 2 4.38 55.84 80.06
C ALA A 2 4.76 54.36 79.92
N ASP A 3 3.71 53.56 79.79
CA ASP A 3 3.67 52.11 79.79
C ASP A 3 4.23 51.54 78.47
N TRP A 4 5.23 50.66 78.56
CA TRP A 4 5.84 49.97 77.42
C TRP A 4 5.31 48.54 77.36
N THR A 5 4.11 48.36 76.83
CA THR A 5 3.59 47.03 76.51
C THR A 5 4.19 46.53 75.19
N LEU A 6 5.10 45.55 75.31
CA LEU A 6 5.69 44.79 74.21
C LEU A 6 4.59 44.07 73.40
N LYS A 7 4.34 44.51 72.16
CA LYS A 7 3.61 43.74 71.16
C LYS A 7 4.49 42.60 70.65
N THR A 8 4.10 41.36 70.91
CA THR A 8 4.71 40.16 70.31
C THR A 8 4.52 40.17 68.80
N ARG A 9 5.64 40.09 68.06
CA ARG A 9 5.70 40.04 66.60
C ARG A 9 5.32 38.62 66.14
N ASN A 10 4.18 38.46 65.46
CA ASN A 10 3.87 37.21 64.77
C ASN A 10 4.77 37.08 63.53
N ASP A 11 5.63 36.06 63.51
CA ASP A 11 6.48 35.70 62.38
C ASP A 11 5.64 35.14 61.21
N THR A 12 5.30 35.97 60.23
CA THR A 12 4.82 35.52 58.93
C THR A 12 6.01 35.16 58.04
N LYS A 13 6.19 33.86 57.78
CA LYS A 13 7.29 33.30 56.98
C LYS A 13 7.37 33.97 55.60
N ARG A 14 8.51 34.60 55.31
CA ARG A 14 8.89 35.06 53.96
C ARG A 14 9.23 33.85 53.07
N GLY A 15 8.49 33.65 51.99
CA GLY A 15 8.77 32.61 51.00
C GLY A 15 7.87 32.70 49.77
N ARG A 16 8.33 32.16 48.64
CA ARG A 16 7.52 32.00 47.42
C ARG A 16 6.27 31.17 47.75
N PRO A 17 5.06 31.56 47.30
CA PRO A 17 3.85 30.77 47.50
C PRO A 17 4.06 29.33 47.02
N GLY A 18 3.75 28.35 47.87
CA GLY A 18 3.86 26.95 47.51
C GLY A 18 2.80 26.59 46.48
N LEU A 19 3.19 25.93 45.39
CA LEU A 19 2.25 25.32 44.44
C LEU A 19 1.68 24.02 45.03
N GLU A 20 0.45 23.71 44.65
CA GLU A 20 -0.19 22.42 44.89
C GLU A 20 0.61 21.29 44.20
N PHE A 21 0.49 20.06 44.71
CA PHE A 21 1.28 18.94 44.19
C PHE A 21 1.02 18.69 42.70
N CYS A 22 -0.22 18.83 42.24
CA CYS A 22 -0.61 18.61 40.85
C CYS A 22 0.09 19.57 39.89
N ASP A 23 0.31 20.82 40.32
CA ASP A 23 0.83 21.92 39.49
C ASP A 23 2.36 22.02 39.51
N LEU A 24 3.03 21.17 40.27
CA LEU A 24 4.49 21.07 40.26
C LEU A 24 5.00 20.38 38.99
N SER A 25 6.14 20.85 38.47
CA SER A 25 6.92 20.14 37.45
C SER A 25 7.42 18.79 37.98
N GLU A 26 7.80 17.87 37.09
CA GLU A 26 8.32 16.55 37.51
C GLU A 26 9.48 16.66 38.51
N SER A 27 10.41 17.59 38.30
CA SER A 27 11.53 17.83 39.22
C SER A 27 11.05 18.29 40.60
N GLY A 28 10.01 19.13 40.65
CA GLY A 28 9.37 19.56 41.90
C GLY A 28 8.65 18.40 42.62
N LYS A 29 7.90 17.58 41.88
CA LYS A 29 7.23 16.38 42.40
C LYS A 29 8.24 15.38 42.98
N ARG A 30 9.35 15.12 42.27
CA ARG A 30 10.43 14.22 42.73
C ARG A 30 11.10 14.70 44.01
N LYS A 31 11.33 16.01 44.16
CA LYS A 31 11.89 16.60 45.38
C LYS A 31 10.91 16.50 46.56
N ARG A 32 9.61 16.75 46.31
CA ARG A 32 8.58 16.70 47.35
C ARG A 32 8.32 15.29 47.86
N THR A 33 8.38 14.27 46.99
CA THR A 33 8.22 12.84 47.38
C THR A 33 9.54 12.18 47.81
N ALA A 34 10.65 12.92 47.92
CA ALA A 34 11.94 12.33 48.28
C ALA A 34 11.95 11.74 49.70
N ALA A 35 11.28 12.40 50.65
CA ALA A 35 11.17 11.92 52.03
C ALA A 35 10.36 10.61 52.12
N ASP A 36 9.26 10.50 51.37
CA ASP A 36 8.44 9.28 51.35
C ASP A 36 9.20 8.10 50.73
N ARG A 37 9.97 8.36 49.67
CA ARG A 37 10.80 7.33 49.02
C ARG A 37 12.02 6.91 49.85
N ALA A 38 12.51 7.78 50.73
CA ALA A 38 13.60 7.46 51.65
C ALA A 38 13.13 6.72 52.91
N SER A 39 11.86 6.91 53.30
CA SER A 39 11.31 6.34 54.54
C SER A 39 10.56 5.02 54.36
N LYS A 40 9.94 4.78 53.19
CA LYS A 40 9.09 3.61 52.95
C LYS A 40 9.65 2.69 51.88
N CYS A 41 9.37 1.40 52.00
CA CYS A 41 9.72 0.43 50.97
C CYS A 41 8.79 0.54 49.75
N THR A 42 9.22 -0.02 48.63
CA THR A 42 8.46 0.03 47.36
C THR A 42 7.10 -0.64 47.46
N GLU A 43 6.98 -1.72 48.23
CA GLU A 43 5.72 -2.46 48.40
C GLU A 43 4.68 -1.62 49.17
N GLU A 44 5.09 -0.97 50.26
CA GLU A 44 4.24 -0.06 51.02
C GLU A 44 3.79 1.13 50.19
N LEU A 45 4.68 1.70 49.37
CA LEU A 45 4.32 2.82 48.49
C LEU A 45 3.27 2.39 47.44
N VAL A 46 3.42 1.22 46.83
CA VAL A 46 2.44 0.71 45.86
C VAL A 46 1.10 0.39 46.53
N PHE A 47 1.12 -0.23 47.72
CA PHE A 47 -0.09 -0.52 48.48
C PHE A 47 -0.80 0.78 48.90
N SER A 48 -0.05 1.79 49.33
CA SER A 48 -0.62 3.10 49.69
C SER A 48 -1.27 3.80 48.48
N ALA A 49 -0.65 3.71 47.30
CA ALA A 49 -1.22 4.20 46.05
C ALA A 49 -2.49 3.44 45.68
N GLN A 50 -2.50 2.12 45.85
CA GLN A 50 -3.69 1.29 45.61
C GLN A 50 -4.86 1.70 46.50
N MET A 51 -4.62 1.90 47.80
CA MET A 51 -5.67 2.32 48.75
C MET A 51 -6.18 3.71 48.43
N ALA A 52 -5.31 4.63 48.00
CA ALA A 52 -5.70 5.96 47.56
C ALA A 52 -6.61 5.91 46.31
N LEU A 53 -6.28 5.08 45.31
CA LEU A 53 -7.07 4.90 44.09
C LEU A 53 -8.45 4.26 44.37
N ARG A 54 -8.52 3.31 45.32
CA ARG A 54 -9.80 2.73 45.76
C ARG A 54 -10.67 3.77 46.46
N LYS A 55 -10.06 4.60 47.32
CA LYS A 55 -10.76 5.67 48.03
C LYS A 55 -11.29 6.76 47.08
N SER A 56 -10.58 7.03 45.97
CA SER A 56 -11.02 7.99 44.95
C SER A 56 -12.02 7.40 43.93
N GLY A 57 -12.38 6.12 44.06
CA GLY A 57 -13.34 5.45 43.17
C GLY A 57 -12.74 4.87 41.88
N GLN A 58 -11.44 5.01 41.65
CA GLN A 58 -10.73 4.47 40.47
C GLN A 58 -10.33 3.01 40.69
N ARG A 59 -11.33 2.12 40.76
CA ARG A 59 -11.13 0.69 41.07
C ARG A 59 -10.27 -0.03 40.02
N ASP A 60 -10.52 0.24 38.74
CA ASP A 60 -9.78 -0.40 37.62
C ASP A 60 -8.28 -0.09 37.66
N ALA A 61 -7.92 1.16 37.97
CA ALA A 61 -6.51 1.58 38.11
C ALA A 61 -5.83 0.93 39.33
N ALA A 62 -6.58 0.70 40.42
CA ALA A 62 -6.10 0.04 41.63
C ALA A 62 -5.93 -1.48 41.44
N ASP A 63 -6.75 -2.10 40.60
CA ASP A 63 -6.64 -3.53 40.32
C ASP A 63 -5.54 -3.79 39.27
N PHE A 64 -5.32 -2.87 38.33
CA PHE A 64 -4.18 -2.92 37.40
C PHE A 64 -2.81 -2.82 38.12
N SER A 65 -2.69 -1.98 39.15
CA SER A 65 -1.45 -1.86 39.93
C SER A 65 -1.14 -3.13 40.75
N LYS A 66 -2.19 -3.81 41.26
CA LYS A 66 -2.07 -5.09 41.97
C LYS A 66 -1.66 -6.23 41.02
N ALA A 67 -2.28 -6.32 39.85
CA ALA A 67 -2.03 -7.38 38.88
C ALA A 67 -0.57 -7.41 38.39
N ARG A 68 0.11 -6.27 38.31
CA ARG A 68 1.53 -6.20 37.93
C ARG A 68 2.51 -6.65 39.02
N GLN A 69 2.12 -6.63 40.30
CA GLN A 69 2.98 -7.07 41.41
C GLN A 69 3.00 -8.59 41.56
N CYS A 70 1.86 -9.27 41.38
CA CYS A 70 1.77 -10.71 41.49
C CYS A 70 2.04 -11.37 40.13
N LYS A 71 3.27 -11.81 39.86
CA LYS A 71 3.63 -12.53 38.62
C LYS A 71 3.27 -14.03 38.62
N GLU A 72 2.48 -14.55 39.56
CA GLU A 72 2.35 -16.01 39.78
C GLU A 72 0.95 -16.63 39.59
N THR A 73 0.00 -15.99 38.91
CA THR A 73 -1.26 -16.68 38.55
C THR A 73 -1.55 -16.63 37.05
N PRO A 74 -1.69 -17.79 36.38
CA PRO A 74 -2.21 -17.85 35.02
C PRO A 74 -3.74 -17.69 35.02
N ASP A 75 -4.20 -16.52 34.58
CA ASP A 75 -5.56 -16.16 34.10
C ASP A 75 -6.77 -16.25 35.07
N PRO A 76 -7.86 -15.46 34.86
CA PRO A 76 -8.37 -14.90 33.60
C PRO A 76 -8.23 -13.37 33.50
N GLN A 77 -7.54 -12.91 32.46
CA GLN A 77 -7.58 -11.54 31.98
C GLN A 77 -9.04 -11.09 31.80
N PRO A 78 -9.49 -9.99 32.44
CA PRO A 78 -10.62 -9.24 31.93
C PRO A 78 -10.14 -8.51 30.66
N HIS A 79 -10.13 -9.21 29.52
CA HIS A 79 -9.79 -8.68 28.19
C HIS A 79 -8.69 -7.60 28.17
N ALA A 80 -7.62 -7.80 28.94
CA ALA A 80 -6.44 -6.99 28.79
C ALA A 80 -5.83 -7.46 27.48
N LEU A 81 -6.21 -6.78 26.39
CA LEU A 81 -5.60 -6.92 25.08
C LEU A 81 -4.09 -7.12 25.30
N PRO A 82 -3.49 -8.17 24.71
CA PRO A 82 -2.04 -8.36 24.81
C PRO A 82 -1.35 -7.03 24.50
N PRO A 83 -0.19 -6.72 25.12
CA PRO A 83 0.47 -5.44 24.92
C PRO A 83 0.56 -5.21 23.42
N THR A 84 -0.25 -4.27 22.93
CA THR A 84 -0.51 -4.14 21.52
C THR A 84 0.84 -3.89 20.89
N GLU A 85 1.37 -4.85 20.13
CA GLU A 85 2.46 -4.57 19.21
C GLU A 85 2.04 -3.29 18.52
N SER A 86 2.89 -2.26 18.52
CA SER A 86 2.52 -1.00 17.90
C SER A 86 2.23 -1.30 16.43
N HIS A 87 0.96 -1.48 16.09
CA HIS A 87 0.49 -1.88 14.76
C HIS A 87 0.60 -0.64 13.88
N ARG A 88 1.85 -0.26 13.61
CA ARG A 88 2.18 0.70 12.59
C ARG A 88 2.09 -0.02 11.27
N PHE A 89 1.42 0.61 10.32
CA PHE A 89 1.40 0.11 8.96
C PHE A 89 2.82 0.10 8.43
N SER A 90 3.21 -1.00 7.81
CA SER A 90 4.38 -1.04 6.94
C SER A 90 4.19 -0.13 5.73
N ASP A 91 5.29 0.23 5.08
CA ASP A 91 5.26 1.05 3.87
C ASP A 91 4.40 0.41 2.77
N ASP A 92 4.44 -0.93 2.66
CA ASP A 92 3.72 -1.70 1.65
C ASP A 92 2.23 -1.85 2.00
N GLU A 93 1.88 -2.02 3.28
CA GLU A 93 0.48 -2.00 3.73
C GLU A 93 -0.15 -0.62 3.53
N ALA A 94 0.61 0.45 3.80
CA ALA A 94 0.14 1.81 3.56
C ALA A 94 -0.02 2.09 2.07
N LEU A 95 0.87 1.57 1.21
CA LEU A 95 0.70 1.64 -0.24
C LEU A 95 -0.54 0.86 -0.70
N ALA A 96 -0.75 -0.34 -0.17
CA ALA A 96 -1.93 -1.15 -0.46
C ALA A 96 -3.22 -0.45 -0.03
N LEU A 97 -3.23 0.25 1.11
CA LEU A 97 -4.36 1.06 1.55
C LEU A 97 -4.69 2.18 0.54
N ILE A 98 -3.67 2.88 0.05
CA ILE A 98 -3.86 3.94 -0.96
C ILE A 98 -4.48 3.38 -2.24
N ASP A 99 -3.97 2.24 -2.73
CA ASP A 99 -4.43 1.59 -3.96
C ASP A 99 -5.84 1.00 -3.81
N GLN A 100 -6.13 0.32 -2.69
CA GLN A 100 -7.42 -0.35 -2.49
C GLN A 100 -8.56 0.61 -2.17
N ALA A 101 -8.27 1.75 -1.56
CA ALA A 101 -9.25 2.77 -1.20
C ALA A 101 -9.27 3.96 -2.17
N ASP A 102 -8.54 3.88 -3.30
CA ASP A 102 -8.45 4.93 -4.34
C ASP A 102 -8.12 6.33 -3.76
N LEU A 103 -7.19 6.38 -2.80
CA LEU A 103 -6.85 7.62 -2.12
C LEU A 103 -5.88 8.48 -2.93
N THR A 104 -6.14 9.78 -2.99
CA THR A 104 -5.14 10.73 -3.48
C THR A 104 -4.02 10.92 -2.45
N LYS A 105 -2.88 11.45 -2.90
CA LYS A 105 -1.77 11.84 -2.00
C LYS A 105 -2.25 12.77 -0.90
N GLU A 106 -3.09 13.76 -1.25
CA GLU A 106 -3.59 14.76 -0.32
C GLU A 106 -4.53 14.15 0.72
N GLN A 107 -5.45 13.28 0.28
CA GLN A 107 -6.35 12.56 1.18
C GLN A 107 -5.58 11.69 2.18
N TYR A 108 -4.56 10.95 1.72
CA TYR A 108 -3.70 10.17 2.61
C TYR A 108 -2.99 11.04 3.65
N ILE A 109 -2.40 12.17 3.22
CA ILE A 109 -1.71 13.11 4.11
C ILE A 109 -2.69 13.72 5.12
N TYR A 110 -3.90 14.06 4.68
CA TYR A 110 -4.96 14.58 5.55
C TYR A 110 -5.36 13.57 6.62
N ILE A 111 -5.65 12.32 6.24
CA ILE A 111 -6.01 11.23 7.16
C ILE A 111 -4.91 11.04 8.20
N ARG A 112 -3.65 10.96 7.77
CA ARG A 112 -2.50 10.84 8.68
C ARG A 112 -2.40 12.03 9.64
N THR A 113 -2.57 13.25 9.14
CA THR A 113 -2.49 14.47 9.96
C THR A 113 -3.60 14.50 11.01
N CYS A 114 -4.81 14.10 10.64
CA CYS A 114 -5.94 13.98 11.55
C CYS A 114 -5.65 12.95 12.67
N MET A 115 -5.15 11.76 12.33
CA MET A 115 -4.78 10.74 13.31
C MET A 115 -3.69 11.22 14.27
N LEU A 116 -2.68 11.91 13.76
CA LEU A 116 -1.61 12.49 14.58
C LEU A 116 -2.12 13.56 15.53
N ALA A 117 -3.08 14.40 15.09
CA ALA A 117 -3.73 15.39 15.96
C ALA A 117 -4.46 14.72 17.14
N HIS A 118 -4.95 13.50 16.94
CA HIS A 118 -5.55 12.66 17.99
C HIS A 118 -4.53 11.79 18.76
N GLY A 119 -3.22 11.99 18.54
CA GLY A 119 -2.16 11.27 19.25
C GLY A 119 -1.92 9.84 18.75
N VAL A 120 -2.44 9.49 17.57
CA VAL A 120 -2.32 8.15 16.96
C VAL A 120 -1.34 8.20 15.79
N ASP A 121 -0.13 7.64 15.98
CA ASP A 121 0.92 7.53 14.94
C ASP A 121 1.02 6.11 14.40
N VAL A 122 0.08 5.78 13.51
CA VAL A 122 -0.10 4.45 12.91
C VAL A 122 0.33 4.38 11.45
N LEU A 123 0.13 5.46 10.68
CA LEU A 123 0.43 5.50 9.25
C LEU A 123 1.82 6.09 8.97
N PRO A 124 2.63 5.46 8.08
CA PRO A 124 3.94 5.98 7.71
C PRO A 124 3.82 7.31 6.97
N CYS A 125 4.88 8.14 7.01
CA CYS A 125 4.89 9.36 6.21
C CYS A 125 4.92 9.02 4.71
N TYR A 126 4.46 9.95 3.88
CA TYR A 126 4.30 9.71 2.45
C TYR A 126 5.63 9.40 1.74
N ASP A 127 6.77 9.88 2.25
CA ASP A 127 8.07 9.58 1.65
C ASP A 127 8.43 8.09 1.71
N TYR A 128 8.03 7.38 2.76
CA TYR A 128 8.22 5.93 2.85
C TYR A 128 7.32 5.21 1.84
N VAL A 129 6.07 5.64 1.71
CA VAL A 129 5.13 5.11 0.70
C VAL A 129 5.62 5.39 -0.72
N ARG A 130 6.23 6.56 -0.96
CA ARG A 130 6.86 6.89 -2.25
C ARG A 130 8.00 5.93 -2.57
N ARG A 131 8.86 5.61 -1.60
CA ARG A 131 9.90 4.58 -1.78
C ARG A 131 9.30 3.20 -2.06
N ALA A 132 8.18 2.85 -1.42
CA ALA A 132 7.46 1.63 -1.74
C ALA A 132 6.97 1.61 -3.19
N LYS A 133 6.41 2.72 -3.70
CA LYS A 133 6.05 2.86 -5.12
C LYS A 133 7.25 2.69 -6.04
N GLU A 134 8.38 3.31 -5.69
CA GLU A 134 9.64 3.20 -6.45
C GLU A 134 10.12 1.75 -6.55
N ARG A 135 9.95 0.93 -5.49
CA ARG A 135 10.25 -0.52 -5.52
C ARG A 135 9.35 -1.31 -6.47
N CYS A 136 8.12 -0.86 -6.69
CA CYS A 136 7.15 -1.51 -7.59
C CYS A 136 7.35 -1.16 -9.06
N TYR A 137 8.12 -0.10 -9.37
CA TYR A 137 8.40 0.26 -10.76
C TYR A 137 9.48 -0.65 -11.38
N PRO A 138 9.43 -0.86 -12.71
CA PRO A 138 10.54 -1.45 -13.44
C PRO A 138 11.86 -0.70 -13.12
N GLN A 139 12.87 -1.41 -12.63
CA GLN A 139 14.11 -0.79 -12.15
C GLN A 139 15.01 -0.27 -13.28
N ASP A 140 14.83 -0.75 -14.50
CA ASP A 140 15.62 -0.34 -15.65
C ASP A 140 15.02 0.94 -16.26
N SER A 141 15.68 2.10 -16.12
CA SER A 141 15.19 3.39 -16.64
C SER A 141 14.96 3.41 -18.15
N GLU A 142 15.64 2.55 -18.91
CA GLU A 142 15.46 2.36 -20.36
C GLU A 142 14.20 1.56 -20.72
N SER A 143 13.55 0.91 -19.75
CA SER A 143 12.39 0.05 -20.02
C SER A 143 11.10 0.82 -20.24
N ILE A 144 11.04 2.09 -19.80
CA ILE A 144 9.85 2.95 -19.85
C ILE A 144 10.10 4.07 -20.85
N THR A 145 9.24 4.17 -21.86
CA THR A 145 9.19 5.30 -22.78
C THR A 145 7.93 6.10 -22.48
N VAL A 146 8.09 7.39 -22.15
CA VAL A 146 6.97 8.32 -21.96
C VAL A 146 7.18 9.50 -22.89
N THR A 147 6.26 9.70 -23.81
CA THR A 147 6.15 10.91 -24.62
C THR A 147 4.75 11.52 -24.42
N GLU A 148 4.50 12.68 -25.02
CA GLU A 148 3.21 13.37 -24.90
C GLU A 148 2.04 12.57 -25.49
N SER A 149 2.31 11.74 -26.51
CA SER A 149 1.30 10.99 -27.26
C SER A 149 1.32 9.47 -27.01
N GLN A 150 2.34 8.96 -26.32
CA GLN A 150 2.47 7.53 -26.04
C GLN A 150 3.23 7.23 -24.77
N MET A 151 2.84 6.14 -24.11
CA MET A 151 3.61 5.51 -23.04
C MET A 151 3.82 4.05 -23.42
N GLY A 152 5.04 3.54 -23.32
CA GLY A 152 5.37 2.15 -23.59
C GLY A 152 6.30 1.55 -22.54
N ILE A 153 6.12 0.27 -22.26
CA ILE A 153 7.01 -0.55 -21.46
C ILE A 153 7.47 -1.71 -22.33
N SER A 154 8.78 -1.96 -22.38
CA SER A 154 9.32 -3.12 -23.08
C SER A 154 8.84 -4.41 -22.42
N VAL A 155 8.17 -5.28 -23.18
CA VAL A 155 7.63 -6.56 -22.70
C VAL A 155 8.72 -7.38 -22.01
N GLN A 156 9.93 -7.45 -22.55
CA GLN A 156 11.01 -8.25 -21.97
C GLN A 156 11.46 -7.76 -20.58
N ARG A 157 11.28 -6.46 -20.27
CA ARG A 157 11.82 -5.82 -19.06
C ARG A 157 10.77 -5.46 -18.02
N GLU A 158 9.50 -5.83 -18.24
CA GLU A 158 8.46 -5.68 -17.23
C GLU A 158 8.79 -6.56 -16.01
N GLY A 159 8.76 -5.98 -14.80
CA GLY A 159 9.03 -6.71 -13.54
C GLY A 159 8.16 -7.96 -13.33
N LEU A 160 7.04 -8.05 -14.06
CA LEU A 160 6.19 -9.23 -14.19
C LEU A 160 6.99 -10.48 -14.55
N PHE A 161 7.98 -10.38 -15.43
CA PHE A 161 8.78 -11.52 -15.86
C PHE A 161 9.91 -11.90 -14.88
N ARG A 162 10.25 -11.01 -13.94
CA ARG A 162 11.15 -11.30 -12.82
C ARG A 162 10.43 -11.88 -11.60
N GLN A 163 9.16 -11.54 -11.37
CA GLN A 163 8.40 -11.99 -10.17
C GLN A 163 7.32 -13.06 -10.45
N ILE A 164 6.86 -13.22 -11.69
CA ILE A 164 5.77 -14.13 -12.02
C ILE A 164 6.24 -15.06 -13.14
N CYS A 165 6.32 -16.35 -12.84
CA CYS A 165 6.59 -17.33 -13.87
C CYS A 165 5.41 -17.40 -14.89
N ARG A 166 5.71 -17.82 -16.12
CA ARG A 166 4.80 -18.23 -17.22
C ARG A 166 3.44 -17.52 -17.48
N PHE A 167 3.25 -17.21 -18.77
CA PHE A 167 2.05 -16.69 -19.46
C PHE A 167 1.65 -15.26 -19.17
N SER A 168 2.16 -14.30 -19.96
CA SER A 168 1.51 -13.02 -20.19
C SER A 168 0.56 -13.16 -21.39
N LYS A 169 -0.75 -13.00 -21.21
CA LYS A 169 -1.60 -12.66 -22.38
C LYS A 169 -1.32 -11.21 -22.69
N ALA A 170 -0.56 -10.90 -23.74
CA ALA A 170 -0.52 -9.55 -24.27
C ALA A 170 -1.92 -9.22 -24.83
N GLN A 171 -2.62 -8.33 -24.15
CA GLN A 171 -3.80 -7.64 -24.60
C GLN A 171 -3.40 -6.61 -25.64
N MET A 172 -4.16 -6.58 -26.71
CA MET A 172 -4.00 -5.69 -27.84
C MET A 172 -5.33 -5.01 -28.14
N PRO A 173 -5.29 -3.89 -28.87
CA PRO A 173 -5.85 -2.64 -28.37
C PRO A 173 -7.29 -2.82 -27.89
N GLN A 174 -7.54 -2.55 -26.60
CA GLN A 174 -8.92 -2.41 -26.18
C GLN A 174 -9.42 -1.03 -26.63
N THR A 175 -10.39 -1.11 -27.52
CA THR A 175 -11.51 -0.20 -27.76
C THR A 175 -12.19 0.48 -26.60
N SER A 176 -11.54 0.89 -25.51
CA SER A 176 -12.27 1.65 -24.49
C SER A 176 -12.52 3.05 -25.02
N ARG A 177 -13.70 3.27 -25.62
CA ARG A 177 -14.33 4.60 -25.59
C ARG A 177 -14.55 4.94 -24.13
N PHE A 178 -13.53 5.48 -23.48
CA PHE A 178 -13.72 6.23 -22.25
C PHE A 178 -14.52 7.46 -22.65
N PHE A 179 -15.85 7.37 -22.50
CA PHE A 179 -16.70 8.55 -22.53
C PHE A 179 -16.28 9.41 -21.34
N GLY A 180 -15.44 10.42 -21.60
CA GLY A 180 -15.02 11.40 -20.60
C GLY A 180 -13.52 11.46 -20.38
N ASN A 181 -12.75 11.89 -21.37
CA ASN A 181 -11.56 12.66 -21.05
C ASN A 181 -12.03 14.11 -20.89
N GLY A 182 -11.82 14.70 -19.72
CA GLY A 182 -11.87 16.16 -19.60
C GLY A 182 -10.88 16.74 -20.60
N GLU A 183 -11.34 17.62 -21.48
CA GLU A 183 -10.50 18.28 -22.47
C GLU A 183 -9.35 18.98 -21.74
N TYR A 184 -8.12 18.54 -22.00
CA TYR A 184 -6.95 19.26 -21.50
C TYR A 184 -6.75 20.49 -22.39
N ASN A 185 -6.84 21.68 -21.80
CA ASN A 185 -6.61 22.97 -22.49
C ASN A 185 -5.13 23.23 -22.86
N GLN A 186 -4.34 22.17 -23.06
CA GLN A 186 -2.95 22.28 -23.50
C GLN A 186 -2.93 22.40 -25.03
N LYS A 187 -1.97 23.17 -25.57
CA LYS A 187 -1.85 23.33 -27.03
C LYS A 187 -1.64 21.95 -27.67
N PRO A 188 -2.54 21.49 -28.55
CA PRO A 188 -2.37 20.19 -29.19
C PRO A 188 -1.20 20.26 -30.16
N ASP A 189 -0.32 19.27 -30.09
CA ASP A 189 0.52 18.91 -31.23
C ASP A 189 -0.41 18.45 -32.36
N GLU A 190 -0.11 18.82 -33.61
CA GLU A 190 -1.02 18.70 -34.78
C GLU A 190 -1.53 17.26 -35.06
N GLU A 191 -0.96 16.24 -34.42
CA GLU A 191 -1.33 14.82 -34.58
C GLU A 191 -2.24 14.24 -33.48
N LEU A 192 -2.49 14.96 -32.39
CA LEU A 192 -3.33 14.47 -31.29
C LEU A 192 -4.81 14.58 -31.65
N THR A 193 -5.35 13.54 -32.27
CA THR A 193 -6.78 13.49 -32.61
C THR A 193 -7.60 13.17 -31.36
N GLU A 194 -8.58 14.03 -31.08
CA GLU A 194 -9.44 13.97 -29.88
C GLU A 194 -10.09 12.59 -29.65
N GLY A 195 -9.98 12.10 -28.40
CA GLY A 195 -10.99 11.21 -27.81
C GLY A 195 -10.79 9.69 -27.89
N THR A 196 -9.67 9.17 -28.42
CA THR A 196 -9.42 7.71 -28.42
C THR A 196 -8.08 7.36 -27.77
N ILE A 197 -8.14 6.53 -26.71
CA ILE A 197 -6.98 5.92 -26.09
C ILE A 197 -6.95 4.46 -26.50
N ILE A 198 -5.80 4.01 -26.97
CA ILE A 198 -5.53 2.61 -27.29
C ILE A 198 -4.62 2.04 -26.20
N LEU A 199 -5.12 1.04 -25.47
CA LEU A 199 -4.39 0.32 -24.42
C LEU A 199 -3.98 -1.08 -24.90
N THR A 200 -2.68 -1.36 -24.84
CA THR A 200 -2.07 -2.71 -24.87
C THR A 200 -1.70 -3.05 -23.43
N ALA A 201 -2.06 -4.23 -22.95
CA ALA A 201 -1.81 -4.64 -21.57
C ALA A 201 -1.39 -6.10 -21.49
N ALA A 202 -1.14 -6.64 -20.31
CA ALA A 202 -0.81 -8.04 -20.12
C ALA A 202 -1.50 -8.62 -18.90
N VAL A 203 -1.90 -9.89 -18.96
CA VAL A 203 -2.45 -10.59 -17.79
C VAL A 203 -1.64 -11.86 -17.53
N PRO A 204 -1.01 -12.03 -16.34
CA PRO A 204 -0.44 -13.29 -15.93
C PRO A 204 -1.56 -14.30 -15.64
N LEU A 205 -1.45 -15.53 -16.14
CA LEU A 205 -2.48 -16.54 -15.91
C LEU A 205 -2.03 -17.70 -15.02
N GLN A 206 -0.90 -18.32 -15.33
CA GLN A 206 -0.53 -19.59 -14.71
C GLN A 206 0.98 -19.81 -14.67
N ILE A 207 1.51 -20.18 -13.51
CA ILE A 207 2.87 -20.69 -13.41
C ILE A 207 2.84 -22.21 -13.46
N ILE A 208 3.59 -22.79 -14.39
CA ILE A 208 3.82 -24.24 -14.43
C ILE A 208 5.31 -24.49 -14.17
N ALA A 209 5.63 -25.23 -13.10
CA ALA A 209 6.95 -25.77 -12.86
C ALA A 209 7.20 -27.00 -13.73
N GLN A 210 8.42 -27.13 -14.23
CA GLN A 210 8.91 -28.31 -14.93
C GLN A 210 10.17 -28.79 -14.20
N PRO A 211 10.04 -29.69 -13.22
CA PRO A 211 11.21 -30.27 -12.56
C PRO A 211 11.97 -31.17 -13.54
N GLU A 212 13.29 -31.34 -13.33
CA GLU A 212 14.12 -32.23 -14.16
C GLU A 212 13.63 -33.69 -14.13
N ASN A 213 13.18 -34.13 -12.95
CA ASN A 213 12.68 -35.49 -12.70
C ASN A 213 11.24 -35.41 -12.18
N GLY A 214 10.27 -35.26 -13.09
CA GLY A 214 8.86 -35.35 -12.73
C GLY A 214 7.91 -34.73 -13.76
N PRO A 215 6.60 -34.99 -13.61
CA PRO A 215 5.60 -34.31 -14.43
C PRO A 215 5.55 -32.81 -14.09
N PRO A 216 5.13 -31.96 -15.04
CA PRO A 216 4.89 -30.56 -14.77
C PRO A 216 3.77 -30.40 -13.73
N TYR A 217 3.88 -29.38 -12.87
CA TYR A 217 2.87 -29.07 -11.88
C TYR A 217 2.60 -27.57 -11.80
N LEU A 218 1.37 -27.20 -11.43
CA LEU A 218 0.92 -25.83 -11.31
C LEU A 218 1.45 -25.21 -10.01
N LEU A 219 2.20 -24.12 -10.09
CA LEU A 219 2.68 -23.35 -8.93
C LEU A 219 1.75 -22.18 -8.58
N TYR A 220 1.13 -21.57 -9.59
CA TYR A 220 0.28 -20.40 -9.42
C TYR A 220 -0.76 -20.39 -10.51
N GLN A 221 -1.94 -19.92 -10.15
CA GLN A 221 -3.00 -19.60 -11.07
C GLN A 221 -3.71 -18.36 -10.57
N THR A 222 -3.99 -17.45 -11.49
CA THR A 222 -4.72 -16.23 -11.20
C THR A 222 -6.18 -16.58 -10.88
N ASP A 223 -6.63 -16.33 -9.66
CA ASP A 223 -8.00 -16.68 -9.20
C ASP A 223 -9.11 -16.02 -10.03
N ARG A 224 -8.86 -14.79 -10.50
CA ARG A 224 -9.82 -13.98 -11.28
C ARG A 224 -9.14 -13.43 -12.53
N PRO A 225 -9.02 -14.23 -13.60
CA PRO A 225 -8.30 -13.83 -14.82
C PRO A 225 -8.98 -12.69 -15.59
N GLY A 226 -10.29 -12.49 -15.39
CA GLY A 226 -11.03 -11.36 -15.97
C GLY A 226 -11.01 -10.09 -15.11
N SER A 227 -10.32 -10.07 -13.96
CA SER A 227 -10.28 -8.88 -13.10
C SER A 227 -9.34 -7.82 -13.68
N PRO A 228 -9.75 -6.54 -13.73
CA PRO A 228 -8.86 -5.46 -14.15
C PRO A 228 -7.65 -5.28 -13.24
N ARG A 229 -7.72 -5.73 -11.97
CA ARG A 229 -6.59 -5.67 -11.01
C ARG A 229 -5.37 -6.49 -11.45
N ASN A 230 -5.59 -7.52 -12.26
CA ASN A 230 -4.55 -8.39 -12.82
C ASN A 230 -4.08 -7.92 -14.20
N CYS A 231 -4.72 -6.89 -14.76
CA CYS A 231 -4.37 -6.33 -16.05
C CYS A 231 -3.24 -5.31 -15.87
N ARG A 232 -2.13 -5.53 -16.56
CA ARG A 232 -0.90 -4.74 -16.43
C ARG A 232 -0.68 -3.95 -17.71
N PRO A 233 -0.79 -2.61 -17.70
CA PRO A 233 -0.66 -1.82 -18.91
C PRO A 233 0.77 -1.89 -19.46
N LEU A 234 0.90 -2.26 -20.73
CA LEU A 234 2.17 -2.31 -21.46
C LEU A 234 2.37 -1.08 -22.33
N ARG A 235 1.30 -0.60 -22.98
CA ARG A 235 1.36 0.55 -23.87
C ARG A 235 0.06 1.33 -23.88
N LEU A 236 0.14 2.65 -23.80
CA LEU A 236 -0.96 3.59 -24.01
C LEU A 236 -0.62 4.47 -25.22
N LEU A 237 -1.56 4.61 -26.14
CA LEU A 237 -1.42 5.44 -27.34
C LEU A 237 -2.61 6.39 -27.47
N PHE A 238 -2.33 7.67 -27.67
CA PHE A 238 -3.34 8.68 -27.99
C PHE A 238 -3.46 8.81 -29.50
N ARG A 239 -4.13 7.84 -30.13
CA ARG A 239 -4.38 7.79 -31.57
C ARG A 239 -5.76 7.23 -31.85
N LYS A 240 -6.35 7.68 -32.96
CA LYS A 240 -7.61 7.13 -33.47
C LYS A 240 -7.44 5.65 -33.85
N GLU A 241 -8.42 4.84 -33.48
CA GLU A 241 -8.49 3.44 -33.89
C GLU A 241 -8.76 3.33 -35.40
N THR A 242 -7.73 3.05 -36.18
CA THR A 242 -7.83 2.72 -37.61
C THR A 242 -7.32 1.31 -37.88
N LYS A 243 -7.62 0.76 -39.06
CA LYS A 243 -7.21 -0.61 -39.41
C LYS A 243 -5.69 -0.74 -39.47
N GLU A 244 -5.04 0.30 -39.97
CA GLU A 244 -3.59 0.41 -40.13
C GLU A 244 -2.91 0.42 -38.77
N VAL A 245 -3.40 1.26 -37.85
CA VAL A 245 -2.88 1.34 -36.47
C VAL A 245 -3.06 0.01 -35.74
N VAL A 246 -4.20 -0.67 -35.90
CA VAL A 246 -4.44 -1.98 -35.28
C VAL A 246 -3.45 -3.04 -35.79
N LYS A 247 -3.18 -3.08 -37.10
CA LYS A 247 -2.22 -4.02 -37.69
C LYS A 247 -0.78 -3.70 -37.27
N GLU A 248 -0.41 -2.42 -37.24
CA GLU A 248 0.90 -1.96 -36.76
C GLU A 248 1.15 -2.39 -35.31
N ILE A 249 0.17 -2.15 -34.41
CA ILE A 249 0.26 -2.57 -33.01
C ILE A 249 0.44 -4.08 -32.91
N LYS A 250 -0.21 -4.86 -33.79
CA LYS A 250 -0.11 -6.32 -33.84
C LYS A 250 1.28 -6.79 -34.20
N GLU A 251 1.82 -6.26 -35.27
CA GLU A 251 3.15 -6.62 -35.74
C GLU A 251 4.22 -6.24 -34.72
N GLN A 252 4.12 -5.05 -34.12
CA GLN A 252 5.04 -4.60 -33.07
C GLN A 252 4.96 -5.50 -31.82
N THR A 253 3.76 -5.77 -31.32
CA THR A 253 3.56 -6.59 -30.12
C THR A 253 3.99 -8.03 -30.37
N GLN A 254 3.69 -8.59 -31.53
CA GLN A 254 4.10 -9.94 -31.90
C GLN A 254 5.63 -10.05 -32.02
N SER A 255 6.28 -9.07 -32.65
CA SER A 255 7.75 -9.03 -32.75
C SER A 255 8.41 -8.94 -31.37
N GLN A 256 7.82 -8.20 -30.43
CA GLN A 256 8.28 -8.15 -29.04
C GLN A 256 8.09 -9.49 -28.31
N ILE A 257 6.98 -10.19 -28.56
CA ILE A 257 6.72 -11.53 -27.99
C ILE A 257 7.71 -12.55 -28.55
N ASP A 258 7.95 -12.53 -29.85
CA ASP A 258 8.81 -13.51 -30.52
C ASP A 258 10.29 -13.32 -30.15
N SER A 259 10.68 -12.10 -29.78
CA SER A 259 12.01 -11.76 -29.28
C SER A 259 12.20 -11.96 -27.77
N LEU A 260 11.20 -12.51 -27.05
CA LEU A 260 11.32 -12.75 -25.61
C LEU A 260 12.38 -13.82 -25.29
N ILE A 261 13.36 -13.43 -24.50
CA ILE A 261 14.41 -14.32 -24.00
C ILE A 261 14.00 -14.85 -22.61
N PRO A 262 14.31 -16.11 -22.27
CA PRO A 262 14.11 -16.63 -20.92
C PRO A 262 14.84 -15.80 -19.86
N VAL A 263 14.18 -15.55 -18.72
CA VAL A 263 14.76 -14.84 -17.58
C VAL A 263 15.37 -15.85 -16.60
N GLN A 264 16.60 -15.59 -16.16
CA GLN A 264 17.23 -16.35 -15.08
C GLN A 264 17.07 -15.61 -13.75
N VAL A 265 16.61 -16.32 -12.73
CA VAL A 265 16.39 -15.79 -11.38
C VAL A 265 17.09 -16.68 -10.37
N VAL A 266 17.88 -16.09 -9.49
CA VAL A 266 18.47 -16.77 -8.33
C VAL A 266 17.52 -16.57 -7.15
N LEU A 267 16.99 -17.68 -6.63
CA LEU A 267 16.16 -17.64 -5.42
C LEU A 267 17.02 -17.35 -4.19
N GLU A 268 16.41 -16.88 -3.09
CA GLU A 268 17.10 -16.70 -1.80
C GLU A 268 17.76 -17.99 -1.29
N SER A 269 17.23 -19.15 -1.69
CA SER A 269 17.80 -20.47 -1.43
C SER A 269 19.08 -20.78 -2.23
N GLY A 270 19.56 -19.87 -3.07
CA GLY A 270 20.71 -20.04 -3.95
C GLY A 270 20.44 -20.89 -5.21
N LYS A 271 19.20 -21.35 -5.41
CA LYS A 271 18.81 -22.12 -6.59
C LYS A 271 18.56 -21.20 -7.79
N GLU A 272 19.14 -21.56 -8.93
CA GLU A 272 18.90 -20.89 -10.20
C GLU A 272 17.66 -21.47 -10.88
N VAL A 273 16.74 -20.59 -11.29
CA VAL A 273 15.51 -20.94 -12.00
C VAL A 273 15.47 -20.19 -13.32
N THR A 274 15.23 -20.91 -14.41
CA THR A 274 15.01 -20.31 -15.73
C THR A 274 13.51 -20.23 -16.03
N ILE A 275 13.02 -19.02 -16.24
CA ILE A 275 11.64 -18.71 -16.57
C ILE A 275 11.52 -18.54 -18.08
N ARG A 276 10.73 -19.40 -18.72
CA ARG A 276 10.37 -19.27 -20.15
C ARG A 276 8.98 -18.66 -20.28
N HIS A 277 8.79 -17.81 -21.27
CA HIS A 277 7.53 -17.08 -21.49
C HIS A 277 6.78 -17.64 -22.70
N LYS A 278 5.46 -17.69 -22.60
CA LYS A 278 4.58 -18.03 -23.72
C LYS A 278 3.42 -17.03 -23.67
N ALA A 279 3.40 -16.11 -24.63
CA ALA A 279 2.34 -15.10 -24.71
C ALA A 279 1.36 -15.45 -25.83
N VAL A 280 0.08 -15.13 -25.62
CA VAL A 280 -0.97 -15.34 -26.61
C VAL A 280 -1.83 -14.10 -26.70
N LEU A 281 -1.95 -13.54 -27.90
CA LEU A 281 -2.84 -12.44 -28.23
C LEU A 281 -4.28 -12.96 -28.31
N SER A 282 -4.99 -12.98 -27.18
CA SER A 282 -6.38 -13.49 -27.13
C SER A 282 -7.40 -12.52 -26.56
N MET A 283 -6.97 -11.41 -25.96
CA MET A 283 -7.86 -10.39 -25.39
C MET A 283 -8.11 -9.32 -26.44
N ILE A 284 -8.91 -9.66 -27.45
CA ILE A 284 -9.17 -8.84 -28.62
C ILE A 284 -10.68 -8.78 -28.83
N ASP A 285 -11.21 -7.58 -29.06
CA ASP A 285 -12.63 -7.39 -29.38
C ASP A 285 -12.99 -8.01 -30.75
N GLY A 286 -14.24 -8.45 -30.94
CA GLY A 286 -14.69 -9.06 -32.19
C GLY A 286 -14.48 -8.17 -33.43
N LYS A 287 -14.63 -6.85 -33.28
CA LYS A 287 -14.38 -5.88 -34.36
C LYS A 287 -12.90 -5.84 -34.72
N ILE A 288 -12.02 -5.77 -33.73
CA ILE A 288 -10.57 -5.79 -33.92
C ILE A 288 -10.14 -7.14 -34.52
N ASN A 289 -10.67 -8.25 -34.03
CA ASN A 289 -10.40 -9.59 -34.56
C ASN A 289 -10.79 -9.69 -36.04
N SER A 290 -11.94 -9.10 -36.42
CA SER A 290 -12.37 -9.03 -37.83
C SER A 290 -11.39 -8.23 -38.70
N ILE A 291 -10.86 -7.13 -38.18
CA ILE A 291 -9.81 -6.33 -38.85
C ILE A 291 -8.52 -7.13 -39.02
N LEU A 292 -8.13 -7.90 -38.00
CA LEU A 292 -6.90 -8.71 -38.02
C LEU A 292 -6.99 -9.94 -38.93
N CYS A 293 -8.19 -10.50 -39.09
CA CYS A 293 -8.47 -11.64 -39.97
C CYS A 293 -8.83 -11.22 -41.41
N ASP A 294 -8.87 -9.92 -41.71
CA ASP A 294 -9.33 -9.38 -43.00
C ASP A 294 -10.73 -9.91 -43.40
N THR A 295 -11.61 -10.10 -42.42
CA THR A 295 -12.99 -10.57 -42.59
C THR A 295 -14.01 -9.46 -42.34
N GLY A 296 -15.15 -9.52 -43.03
CA GLY A 296 -16.28 -8.64 -42.74
C GLY A 296 -16.85 -8.88 -41.34
N ALA A 297 -17.37 -7.83 -40.68
CA ALA A 297 -17.87 -7.90 -39.30
C ALA A 297 -19.03 -8.89 -39.08
N GLN A 298 -19.71 -9.32 -40.15
CA GLN A 298 -20.80 -10.30 -40.09
C GLN A 298 -20.33 -11.75 -40.35
N ASN A 299 -19.06 -11.96 -40.72
CA ASN A 299 -18.54 -13.30 -40.96
C ASN A 299 -17.88 -13.85 -39.69
N CYS A 300 -17.95 -15.16 -39.49
CA CYS A 300 -17.16 -15.81 -38.45
C CYS A 300 -15.66 -15.68 -38.77
N THR A 301 -14.87 -15.12 -37.85
CA THR A 301 -13.41 -14.97 -38.03
C THR A 301 -12.64 -16.28 -37.99
N VAL A 302 -13.25 -17.35 -37.47
CA VAL A 302 -12.62 -18.68 -37.35
C VAL A 302 -12.94 -19.57 -38.55
N CYS A 303 -14.22 -19.68 -38.92
CA CYS A 303 -14.66 -20.60 -39.99
C CYS A 303 -15.10 -19.90 -41.29
N LEU A 304 -15.06 -18.57 -41.34
CA LEU A 304 -15.43 -17.75 -42.50
C LEU A 304 -16.89 -17.89 -42.97
N ALA A 305 -17.73 -18.55 -42.17
CA ALA A 305 -19.16 -18.70 -42.45
C ALA A 305 -19.86 -17.34 -42.48
N LYS A 306 -20.77 -17.19 -43.45
CA LYS A 306 -21.68 -16.04 -43.58
C LYS A 306 -22.97 -16.35 -42.80
N PRO A 307 -23.69 -15.32 -42.31
CA PRO A 307 -24.99 -15.53 -41.69
C PRO A 307 -25.94 -16.14 -42.74
N SER A 308 -26.67 -17.19 -42.36
CA SER A 308 -27.75 -17.71 -43.20
C SER A 308 -28.82 -16.63 -43.29
N MET A 309 -29.08 -16.11 -44.49
CA MET A 309 -30.18 -15.17 -44.68
C MET A 309 -31.48 -15.91 -44.41
N SER A 310 -32.15 -15.55 -43.30
CA SER A 310 -33.54 -15.89 -43.02
C SER A 310 -34.47 -14.96 -43.79
#